data_AF-A0A497MTR6-F1
#
_entry.id   AF-A0A497MTR6-F1
#
_cell.length_a   1.000
_cell.length_b   1.000
_cell.length_c   1.000
_cell.angle_alpha   90.00
_cell.angle_beta   90.00
_cell.angle_gamma   90.00
#
_symmetry.space_group_name_H-M   'P 1'
#
loop_
_entity.id
_entity.type
_entity.pdbx_description
1 polymer ?
#
loop_
_entity_poly.entity_id
_entity_poly.type
_entity_poly.pdbx_seq_one_letter_code
_entity_poly.pdbx_strand_id
1 'polypeptide(L)'
;MRPREPRGKPVRVMLIAGIVMIASIFVPWTIIVGKSNYYMKGAGFVEETFTVLEFPLVAYIYYTMNGETTQGWIEIFPVRSIAAVMVFASGLLIMRVARREKTDARMLTIAVILGLAAPTLFASVDNVTVSLLQASDFSQSYSIIPLGVVLPIAAGSIALYNILKRLPPIEAAPPTRVPGVYVAYRCPVCGYPITRKYLYCPNCGSRIPREITG
;
A
#
# COMPACT_ATOMS: atom_id res chain seq x y z
N MET A 1 8.36 35.86 -19.75
CA MET A 1 9.35 35.02 -19.05
C MET A 1 8.60 33.84 -18.42
N ARG A 2 8.83 32.60 -18.86
CA ARG A 2 8.27 31.42 -18.16
C ARG A 2 9.10 31.20 -16.90
N PRO A 3 8.49 31.06 -15.71
CA PRO A 3 9.25 30.71 -14.52
C PRO A 3 9.87 29.33 -14.75
N ARG A 4 11.20 29.23 -14.57
CA ARG A 4 11.91 27.96 -14.54
C ARG A 4 11.42 27.20 -13.31
N GLU A 5 10.58 26.22 -13.55
CA GLU A 5 10.17 25.25 -12.54
C GLU A 5 11.43 24.52 -12.07
N PRO A 6 11.79 24.55 -10.77
CA PRO A 6 12.91 23.77 -10.26
C PRO A 6 12.47 22.30 -10.21
N ARG A 7 12.47 21.64 -11.37
CA ARG A 7 12.00 20.27 -11.55
C ARG A 7 13.12 19.27 -11.19
N GLY A 8 13.74 19.45 -10.04
CA GLY A 8 14.63 18.48 -9.43
C GLY A 8 13.82 17.38 -8.76
N LYS A 9 13.59 16.27 -9.46
CA LYS A 9 12.83 15.12 -8.97
C LYS A 9 13.33 14.66 -7.58
N PRO A 10 12.45 14.36 -6.59
CA PRO A 10 12.81 13.53 -5.44
C PRO A 10 12.96 12.06 -5.84
N VAL A 11 13.83 11.76 -6.83
CA VAL A 11 14.19 10.38 -7.22
C VAL A 11 14.70 9.62 -6.00
N ARG A 12 15.54 10.27 -5.17
CA ARG A 12 16.13 9.67 -3.98
C ARG A 12 15.07 9.12 -3.02
N VAL A 13 14.00 9.87 -2.77
CA VAL A 13 12.95 9.46 -1.81
C VAL A 13 12.19 8.22 -2.30
N MET A 14 11.80 8.19 -3.58
CA MET A 14 11.13 7.01 -4.15
C MET A 14 12.07 5.80 -4.24
N LEU A 15 13.35 6.02 -4.51
CA LEU A 15 14.35 4.95 -4.53
C LEU A 15 14.55 4.35 -3.14
N ILE A 16 14.64 5.19 -2.11
CA ILE A 16 14.69 4.76 -0.70
C ILE A 16 13.41 4.02 -0.33
N ALA A 17 12.22 4.53 -0.70
CA ALA A 17 10.95 3.85 -0.41
C ALA A 17 10.89 2.44 -1.03
N GLY A 18 11.36 2.28 -2.27
CA GLY A 18 11.47 0.97 -2.92
C GLY A 18 12.47 0.04 -2.23
N ILE A 19 13.62 0.56 -1.77
CA ILE A 19 14.60 -0.21 -0.99
C ILE A 19 14.00 -0.67 0.33
N VAL A 20 13.33 0.22 1.06
CA VAL A 20 12.70 -0.08 2.35
C VAL A 20 11.61 -1.14 2.19
N MET A 21 10.80 -1.07 1.13
CA MET A 21 9.85 -2.13 0.77
C MET A 21 10.51 -3.49 0.56
N ILE A 22 11.64 -3.55 -0.16
CA ILE A 22 12.33 -4.82 -0.37
C ILE A 22 13.00 -5.31 0.93
N ALA A 23 13.62 -4.39 1.66
CA ALA A 23 14.30 -4.70 2.91
C ALA A 23 13.36 -5.24 3.99
N SER A 24 12.06 -4.88 3.95
CA SER A 24 11.09 -5.38 4.91
C SER A 24 10.87 -6.89 4.83
N ILE A 25 11.29 -7.56 3.76
CA ILE A 25 11.23 -9.04 3.64
C ILE A 25 12.21 -9.72 4.61
N PHE A 26 13.30 -9.03 4.97
CA PHE A 26 14.34 -9.56 5.86
C PHE A 26 14.09 -9.26 7.34
N VAL A 27 12.97 -8.64 7.67
CA VAL A 27 12.56 -8.35 9.05
C VAL A 27 11.47 -9.36 9.44
N PRO A 28 11.39 -9.81 10.71
CA PRO A 28 10.29 -10.65 11.15
C PRO A 28 8.96 -9.95 10.89
N TRP A 29 8.06 -10.62 10.20
CA TRP A 29 6.72 -10.11 9.92
C TRP A 29 5.76 -10.38 11.06
N THR A 30 5.95 -11.48 11.76
CA THR A 30 5.18 -11.82 12.95
C THR A 30 6.11 -12.32 14.02
N ILE A 31 5.87 -11.86 15.23
CA ILE A 31 6.49 -12.40 16.43
C ILE A 31 5.39 -13.14 17.18
N ILE A 32 5.62 -14.41 17.44
CA ILE A 32 4.76 -15.24 18.27
C ILE A 32 5.49 -15.44 19.59
N VAL A 33 4.90 -15.00 20.68
CA VAL A 33 5.42 -15.25 22.03
C VAL A 33 4.37 -16.03 22.78
N GLY A 34 4.78 -17.13 23.39
CA GLY A 34 3.85 -17.99 24.09
C GLY A 34 4.49 -18.79 25.19
N LYS A 35 3.63 -19.52 25.87
CA LYS A 35 3.99 -20.45 26.93
C LYS A 35 3.39 -21.81 26.62
N SER A 36 4.18 -22.85 26.83
CA SER A 36 3.77 -24.24 26.77
C SER A 36 3.74 -24.81 28.19
N ASN A 37 2.59 -25.35 28.56
CA ASN A 37 2.37 -26.13 29.76
C ASN A 37 2.33 -27.60 29.36
N TYR A 38 3.17 -28.42 29.96
CA TYR A 38 3.18 -29.85 29.69
C TYR A 38 3.57 -30.66 30.92
N TYR A 39 3.14 -31.92 30.95
CA TYR A 39 3.45 -32.81 32.06
C TYR A 39 4.80 -33.50 31.85
N MET A 40 5.72 -33.31 32.78
CA MET A 40 7.01 -33.99 32.83
C MET A 40 6.96 -35.10 33.88
N LYS A 41 7.15 -36.35 33.45
CA LYS A 41 7.12 -37.52 34.32
C LYS A 41 8.21 -37.41 35.40
N GLY A 42 7.80 -37.26 36.65
CA GLY A 42 8.69 -37.12 37.81
C GLY A 42 8.92 -35.68 38.30
N ALA A 43 8.52 -34.67 37.54
CA ALA A 43 8.63 -33.25 37.92
C ALA A 43 7.27 -32.53 38.01
N GLY A 44 6.20 -33.12 37.46
CA GLY A 44 4.85 -32.53 37.46
C GLY A 44 4.60 -31.66 36.23
N PHE A 45 3.66 -30.72 36.34
CA PHE A 45 3.39 -29.74 35.27
C PHE A 45 4.50 -28.69 35.22
N VAL A 46 5.08 -28.51 34.04
CA VAL A 46 6.14 -27.54 33.78
C VAL A 46 5.62 -26.52 32.77
N GLU A 47 5.84 -25.23 33.08
CA GLU A 47 5.53 -24.09 32.22
C GLU A 47 6.84 -23.57 31.62
N GLU A 48 6.95 -23.57 30.30
CA GLU A 48 8.12 -23.08 29.58
C GLU A 48 7.72 -22.12 28.45
N THR A 49 8.63 -21.23 28.10
CA THR A 49 8.38 -20.18 27.11
C THR A 49 8.90 -20.55 25.75
N PHE A 50 8.17 -20.14 24.71
CA PHE A 50 8.63 -20.22 23.33
C PHE A 50 8.44 -18.88 22.62
N THR A 51 9.30 -18.63 21.64
CA THR A 51 9.28 -17.47 20.76
C THR A 51 9.50 -17.94 19.33
N VAL A 52 8.66 -17.47 18.41
CA VAL A 52 8.82 -17.70 16.98
C VAL A 52 8.90 -16.36 16.27
N LEU A 53 9.97 -16.16 15.51
CA LEU A 53 10.12 -15.04 14.60
C LEU A 53 9.83 -15.54 13.20
N GLU A 54 8.67 -15.19 12.65
CA GLU A 54 8.31 -15.61 11.31
C GLU A 54 8.71 -14.53 10.31
N PHE A 55 9.51 -14.93 9.34
CA PHE A 55 9.78 -14.17 8.14
C PHE A 55 8.85 -14.69 7.01
N PRO A 56 8.74 -13.98 5.89
CA PRO A 56 7.87 -14.39 4.79
C PRO A 56 8.23 -15.74 4.16
N LEU A 57 9.48 -16.17 4.31
CA LEU A 57 10.04 -17.38 3.67
C LEU A 57 10.46 -18.46 4.67
N VAL A 58 10.80 -18.08 5.91
CA VAL A 58 11.37 -18.95 6.93
C VAL A 58 10.92 -18.51 8.31
N ALA A 59 10.92 -19.40 9.30
CA ALA A 59 10.75 -19.04 10.71
C ALA A 59 12.03 -19.35 11.46
N TYR A 60 12.30 -18.53 12.46
CA TYR A 60 13.26 -18.84 13.50
C TYR A 60 12.51 -19.16 14.78
N ILE A 61 12.72 -20.37 15.30
CA ILE A 61 12.11 -20.82 16.55
C ILE A 61 13.15 -20.80 17.66
N TYR A 62 12.71 -20.36 18.83
CA TYR A 62 13.46 -20.40 20.07
C TYR A 62 12.52 -20.91 21.15
N TYR A 63 12.80 -22.09 21.70
CA TYR A 63 11.98 -22.67 22.76
C TYR A 63 12.84 -23.36 23.78
N THR A 64 12.38 -23.35 25.03
CA THR A 64 12.99 -24.12 26.10
C THR A 64 12.14 -25.37 26.29
N MET A 65 12.80 -26.53 26.35
CA MET A 65 12.20 -27.83 26.67
C MET A 65 13.05 -28.57 27.69
N ASN A 66 12.47 -28.91 28.84
CA ASN A 66 13.13 -29.63 29.94
C ASN A 66 14.40 -28.92 30.45
N GLY A 67 14.40 -27.58 30.47
CA GLY A 67 15.58 -26.78 30.82
C GLY A 67 16.68 -26.73 29.76
N GLU A 68 16.50 -27.39 28.61
CA GLU A 68 17.38 -27.25 27.45
C GLU A 68 16.79 -26.23 26.46
N THR A 69 17.61 -25.26 26.05
CA THR A 69 17.21 -24.27 25.05
C THR A 69 17.52 -24.81 23.66
N THR A 70 16.50 -24.98 22.83
CA THR A 70 16.64 -25.35 21.42
C THR A 70 16.30 -24.16 20.53
N GLN A 71 17.11 -23.97 19.50
CA GLN A 71 16.92 -22.91 18.51
C GLN A 71 17.20 -23.42 17.10
N GLY A 72 16.45 -22.96 16.11
CA GLY A 72 16.60 -23.44 14.75
C GLY A 72 15.79 -22.66 13.73
N TRP A 73 16.18 -22.83 12.47
CA TRP A 73 15.42 -22.34 11.32
C TRP A 73 14.50 -23.44 10.82
N ILE A 74 13.25 -23.08 10.55
CA ILE A 74 12.25 -23.97 9.96
C ILE A 74 11.66 -23.34 8.71
N GLU A 75 11.29 -24.17 7.75
CA GLU A 75 10.57 -23.72 6.55
C GLU A 75 9.09 -23.49 6.89
N ILE A 76 8.53 -22.37 6.42
CA ILE A 76 7.11 -22.02 6.61
C ILE A 76 6.32 -22.36 5.33
N PHE A 77 5.04 -22.70 5.51
CA PHE A 77 4.06 -22.91 4.44
C PHE A 77 4.11 -21.85 3.31
N PRO A 78 3.85 -22.27 2.05
CA PRO A 78 4.03 -21.46 0.83
C PRO A 78 3.07 -20.26 0.69
N VAL A 79 2.10 -20.08 1.59
CA VAL A 79 1.11 -19.00 1.44
C VAL A 79 1.73 -17.62 1.71
N ARG A 80 2.67 -17.52 2.66
CA ARG A 80 3.33 -16.23 2.98
C ARG A 80 4.44 -15.85 2.02
N SER A 81 5.01 -16.81 1.29
CA SER A 81 5.99 -16.51 0.24
C SER A 81 5.36 -15.73 -0.92
N ILE A 82 4.06 -15.91 -1.19
CA ILE A 82 3.30 -15.10 -2.15
C ILE A 82 3.32 -13.61 -1.75
N ALA A 83 3.10 -13.34 -0.46
CA ALA A 83 3.15 -11.98 0.08
C ALA A 83 4.53 -11.34 -0.08
N ALA A 84 5.59 -12.13 0.16
CA ALA A 84 6.97 -11.71 -0.06
C ALA A 84 7.21 -11.29 -1.52
N VAL A 85 6.73 -12.09 -2.47
CA VAL A 85 6.85 -11.82 -3.91
C VAL A 85 6.10 -10.55 -4.29
N MET A 86 4.89 -10.33 -3.74
CA MET A 86 4.11 -9.11 -3.98
C MET A 86 4.83 -7.86 -3.47
N VAL A 87 5.38 -7.90 -2.25
CA VAL A 87 6.15 -6.80 -1.66
C VAL A 87 7.43 -6.54 -2.47
N PHE A 88 8.14 -7.60 -2.86
CA PHE A 88 9.34 -7.50 -3.70
C PHE A 88 9.03 -6.86 -5.06
N ALA A 89 7.98 -7.32 -5.74
CA ALA A 89 7.53 -6.77 -7.01
C ALA A 89 7.10 -5.31 -6.87
N SER A 90 6.40 -4.96 -5.78
CA SER A 90 6.04 -3.57 -5.47
C SER A 90 7.27 -2.67 -5.36
N GLY A 91 8.27 -3.09 -4.58
CA GLY A 91 9.53 -2.34 -4.43
C GLY A 91 10.24 -2.13 -5.77
N LEU A 92 10.34 -3.17 -6.60
CA LEU A 92 10.92 -3.06 -7.94
C LEU A 92 10.16 -2.10 -8.84
N LEU A 93 8.82 -2.13 -8.81
CA LEU A 93 7.99 -1.22 -9.60
C LEU A 93 8.17 0.24 -9.15
N ILE A 94 8.21 0.51 -7.84
CA ILE A 94 8.47 1.85 -7.29
C ILE A 94 9.84 2.36 -7.79
N MET A 95 10.89 1.53 -7.69
CA MET A 95 12.23 1.89 -8.16
C MET A 95 12.27 2.12 -9.67
N ARG A 96 11.57 1.30 -10.46
CA ARG A 96 11.48 1.45 -11.91
C ARG A 96 10.79 2.75 -12.30
N VAL A 97 9.70 3.12 -11.61
CA VAL A 97 9.01 4.39 -11.81
C VAL A 97 9.91 5.57 -11.40
N ALA A 98 10.67 5.45 -10.31
CA ALA A 98 11.59 6.49 -9.86
C ALA A 98 12.68 6.83 -10.90
N ARG A 99 13.14 5.84 -11.66
CA ARG A 99 14.16 6.01 -12.72
C ARG A 99 13.61 6.65 -14.00
N ARG A 100 12.30 6.57 -14.26
CA ARG A 100 11.72 7.12 -15.51
C ARG A 100 11.66 8.65 -15.49
N GLU A 101 11.74 9.24 -16.69
CA GLU A 101 11.67 10.69 -16.86
C GLU A 101 10.28 11.24 -16.57
N LYS A 102 9.25 10.55 -17.07
CA LYS A 102 7.85 10.80 -16.80
C LYS A 102 7.33 9.74 -15.83
N THR A 103 6.71 10.19 -14.74
CA THR A 103 6.09 9.30 -13.75
C THR A 103 4.77 8.77 -14.31
N ASP A 104 4.67 7.46 -14.50
CA ASP A 104 3.42 6.80 -14.86
C ASP A 104 2.61 6.55 -13.59
N ALA A 105 1.56 7.36 -13.39
CA ALA A 105 0.70 7.28 -12.22
C ALA A 105 0.05 5.91 -12.09
N ARG A 106 -0.32 5.25 -13.20
CA ARG A 106 -0.98 3.95 -13.17
C ARG A 106 -0.04 2.86 -12.64
N MET A 107 1.19 2.84 -13.12
CA MET A 107 2.20 1.86 -12.69
C MET A 107 2.56 2.03 -11.22
N LEU A 108 2.63 3.27 -10.74
CA LEU A 108 2.92 3.57 -9.34
C LEU A 108 1.76 3.22 -8.41
N THR A 109 0.52 3.50 -8.81
CA THR A 109 -0.68 3.08 -8.07
C THR A 109 -0.74 1.56 -7.95
N ILE A 110 -0.47 0.82 -9.02
CA ILE A 110 -0.38 -0.65 -8.99
C ILE A 110 0.69 -1.09 -7.99
N ALA A 111 1.87 -0.47 -8.02
CA ALA A 111 2.95 -0.80 -7.10
C ALA A 111 2.53 -0.60 -5.64
N VAL A 112 1.93 0.54 -5.31
CA VAL A 112 1.47 0.84 -3.95
C VAL A 112 0.37 -0.13 -3.50
N ILE A 113 -0.64 -0.39 -4.34
CA ILE A 113 -1.71 -1.35 -4.02
C ILE A 113 -1.12 -2.74 -3.77
N LEU A 114 -0.21 -3.20 -4.63
CA LEU A 114 0.39 -4.52 -4.53
C LEU A 114 1.18 -4.69 -3.23
N GLY A 115 1.94 -3.67 -2.83
CA GLY A 115 2.73 -3.72 -1.61
C GLY A 115 1.93 -3.53 -0.31
N LEU A 116 0.76 -2.87 -0.38
CA LEU A 116 -0.14 -2.71 0.77
C LEU A 116 -1.08 -3.90 0.97
N ALA A 117 -1.53 -4.54 -0.12
CA ALA A 117 -2.44 -5.68 -0.05
C ALA A 117 -1.80 -6.91 0.60
N ALA A 118 -0.50 -7.12 0.37
CA ALA A 118 0.22 -8.28 0.91
C ALA A 118 0.21 -8.32 2.45
N PRO A 119 0.68 -7.28 3.18
CA PRO A 119 0.65 -7.32 4.64
C PRO A 119 -0.77 -7.37 5.22
N THR A 120 -1.76 -6.72 4.58
CA THR A 120 -3.14 -6.74 5.09
C THR A 120 -3.82 -8.10 5.00
N LEU A 121 -3.49 -8.90 3.99
CA LEU A 121 -4.09 -10.24 3.82
C LEU A 121 -3.54 -11.26 4.82
N PHE A 122 -2.35 -11.01 5.38
CA PHE A 122 -1.64 -11.98 6.21
C PHE A 122 -1.36 -11.50 7.64
N ALA A 123 -1.80 -10.31 7.99
CA ALA A 123 -1.74 -9.81 9.36
C ALA A 123 -2.98 -10.26 10.14
N SER A 124 -2.77 -11.08 11.17
CA SER A 124 -3.75 -11.30 12.23
C SER A 124 -3.11 -11.01 13.58
N VAL A 125 -3.91 -10.45 14.50
CA VAL A 125 -3.55 -10.30 15.91
C VAL A 125 -4.49 -11.22 16.66
N ASP A 126 -4.00 -12.38 17.06
CA ASP A 126 -4.79 -13.39 17.76
C ASP A 126 -4.09 -13.82 19.06
N ASN A 127 -4.91 -14.12 20.06
CA ASN A 127 -4.51 -14.85 21.25
C ASN A 127 -5.18 -16.22 21.19
N VAL A 128 -4.38 -17.28 21.09
CA VAL A 128 -4.90 -18.64 20.88
C VAL A 128 -4.41 -19.54 22.01
N THR A 129 -5.33 -20.35 22.52
CA THR A 129 -5.03 -21.45 23.43
C THR A 129 -5.31 -22.76 22.72
N VAL A 130 -4.29 -23.60 22.53
CA VAL A 130 -4.43 -24.92 21.91
C VAL A 130 -4.11 -25.98 22.95
N SER A 131 -5.04 -26.92 23.15
CA SER A 131 -4.85 -28.09 24.01
C SER A 131 -4.83 -29.36 23.15
N LEU A 132 -3.71 -30.07 23.14
CA LEU A 132 -3.54 -31.31 22.38
C LEU A 132 -3.70 -32.51 23.32
N LEU A 133 -4.93 -33.03 23.40
CA LEU A 133 -5.29 -34.14 24.30
C LEU A 133 -4.66 -35.49 23.90
N GLN A 134 -4.15 -35.64 22.67
CA GLN A 134 -3.54 -36.88 22.19
C GLN A 134 -2.04 -37.03 22.51
N ALA A 135 -1.37 -35.95 22.94
CA ALA A 135 0.02 -35.96 23.38
C ALA A 135 0.06 -35.40 24.82
N SER A 136 -0.32 -36.24 25.79
CA SER A 136 -0.09 -36.06 27.24
C SER A 136 -0.10 -34.60 27.73
N ASP A 137 -1.27 -34.09 28.14
CA ASP A 137 -1.44 -32.85 28.91
C ASP A 137 -0.67 -31.61 28.40
N PHE A 138 -0.59 -31.45 27.08
CA PHE A 138 0.07 -30.31 26.45
C PHE A 138 -0.92 -29.17 26.15
N SER A 139 -0.73 -28.01 26.78
CA SER A 139 -1.49 -26.78 26.53
C SER A 139 -0.55 -25.64 26.16
N GLN A 140 -0.84 -24.95 25.06
CA GLN A 140 -0.11 -23.77 24.64
C GLN A 140 -1.01 -22.55 24.65
N SER A 141 -0.50 -21.44 25.18
CA SER A 141 -1.10 -20.11 25.06
C SER A 141 -0.09 -19.17 24.40
N TYR A 142 -0.48 -18.51 23.31
CA TYR A 142 0.41 -17.61 22.60
C TYR A 142 -0.31 -16.38 22.05
N SER A 143 0.47 -15.31 21.89
CA SER A 143 0.07 -14.04 21.30
C SER A 143 0.82 -13.83 19.98
N ILE A 144 0.09 -13.42 18.94
CA ILE A 144 0.64 -13.09 17.62
C ILE A 144 0.75 -11.57 17.48
N ILE A 145 1.95 -11.06 17.19
CA ILE A 145 2.23 -9.64 16.97
C ILE A 145 2.67 -9.42 15.52
N PRO A 146 1.83 -8.82 14.64
CA PRO A 146 2.16 -8.59 13.24
C PRO A 146 2.95 -7.29 13.05
N LEU A 147 4.28 -7.39 13.01
CA LEU A 147 5.19 -6.27 12.74
C LEU A 147 5.41 -5.98 11.25
N GLY A 148 5.23 -6.99 10.39
CA GLY A 148 5.53 -6.97 8.95
C GLY A 148 4.68 -6.01 8.13
N VAL A 149 3.65 -5.45 8.75
CA VAL A 149 2.71 -4.50 8.15
C VAL A 149 3.26 -3.07 8.18
N VAL A 150 4.10 -2.75 9.16
CA VAL A 150 4.51 -1.36 9.44
C VAL A 150 5.42 -0.82 8.34
N LEU A 151 6.45 -1.57 7.96
CA LEU A 151 7.45 -1.12 6.97
C LEU A 151 6.89 -0.96 5.55
N PRO A 152 6.14 -1.94 4.99
CA PRO A 152 5.52 -1.79 3.68
C PRO A 152 4.48 -0.67 3.65
N ILE A 153 3.69 -0.51 4.72
CA ILE A 153 2.74 0.61 4.83
C ILE A 153 3.49 1.93 4.82
N ALA A 154 4.50 2.11 5.68
CA ALA A 154 5.25 3.35 5.73
C ALA A 154 5.87 3.71 4.37
N ALA A 155 6.51 2.73 3.71
CA ALA A 155 7.10 2.92 2.39
C ALA A 155 6.05 3.23 1.31
N GLY A 156 4.92 2.51 1.31
CA GLY A 156 3.79 2.75 0.40
C GLY A 156 3.15 4.13 0.61
N SER A 157 2.95 4.55 1.86
CA SER A 157 2.42 5.86 2.24
C SER A 157 3.37 6.99 1.83
N ILE A 158 4.68 6.83 2.01
CA ILE A 158 5.67 7.81 1.55
C ILE A 158 5.63 7.94 0.03
N ALA A 159 5.54 6.81 -0.70
CA ALA A 159 5.41 6.83 -2.15
C ALA A 159 4.11 7.54 -2.58
N LEU A 160 3.00 7.25 -1.90
CA LEU A 160 1.68 7.85 -2.16
C LEU A 160 1.64 9.36 -1.87
N TYR A 161 2.17 9.78 -0.73
CA TYR A 161 2.25 11.20 -0.36
C TYR A 161 3.01 12.02 -1.41
N ASN A 162 4.11 11.47 -1.94
CA ASN A 162 4.86 12.10 -3.02
C ASN A 162 4.10 12.16 -4.35
N ILE A 163 3.12 11.27 -4.59
CA ILE A 163 2.19 11.39 -5.73
C ILE A 163 1.22 12.55 -5.48
N LEU A 164 0.55 12.55 -4.33
CA LEU A 164 -0.49 13.51 -4.01
C LEU A 164 0.01 14.96 -4.12
N LYS A 165 1.27 15.21 -3.70
CA LYS A 165 1.91 16.51 -3.82
C LYS A 165 2.17 16.96 -5.27
N ARG A 166 2.19 16.03 -6.24
CA ARG A 166 2.47 16.30 -7.66
C ARG A 166 1.23 16.37 -8.53
N LEU A 167 0.09 15.91 -8.04
CA LEU A 167 -1.15 16.05 -8.77
C LEU A 167 -1.47 17.56 -8.84
N PRO A 168 -1.78 18.09 -10.04
CA PRO A 168 -2.28 19.45 -10.12
C PRO A 168 -3.51 19.55 -9.21
N PRO A 169 -3.72 20.67 -8.50
CA PRO A 169 -4.94 20.87 -7.75
C PRO A 169 -6.12 20.62 -8.69
N ILE A 170 -7.20 20.02 -8.17
CA ILE A 170 -8.48 19.89 -8.87
C ILE A 170 -9.15 21.27 -8.91
N GLU A 171 -8.40 22.30 -9.30
CA GLU A 171 -8.97 23.53 -9.79
C GLU A 171 -9.55 23.16 -11.14
N ALA A 172 -10.87 23.23 -11.25
CA ALA A 172 -11.61 23.00 -12.48
C ALA A 172 -10.82 23.61 -13.63
N ALA A 173 -10.24 22.75 -14.48
CA ALA A 173 -9.39 23.20 -15.56
C ALA A 173 -10.13 24.35 -16.26
N PRO A 174 -9.53 25.54 -16.40
CA PRO A 174 -10.17 26.61 -17.17
C PRO A 174 -10.53 25.99 -18.51
N PRO A 175 -11.77 26.17 -19.02
CA PRO A 175 -12.29 25.41 -20.15
C PRO A 175 -11.24 25.39 -21.24
N THR A 176 -10.66 24.22 -21.47
CA THR A 176 -9.62 24.04 -22.47
C THR A 176 -10.20 24.53 -23.77
N ARG A 177 -9.54 25.50 -24.39
CA ARG A 177 -9.94 26.03 -25.69
C ARG A 177 -9.69 24.90 -26.70
N VAL A 178 -10.67 24.01 -26.86
CA VAL A 178 -10.64 22.91 -27.83
C VAL A 178 -10.53 23.58 -29.21
N PRO A 179 -9.47 23.31 -30.00
CA PRO A 179 -9.36 23.89 -31.33
C PRO A 179 -10.54 23.39 -32.17
N GLY A 180 -11.42 24.32 -32.54
CA GLY A 180 -12.69 24.04 -33.22
C GLY A 180 -13.96 24.40 -32.43
N VAL A 181 -13.86 24.72 -31.13
CA VAL A 181 -14.98 25.26 -30.34
C VAL A 181 -14.77 26.76 -30.17
N TYR A 182 -15.37 27.53 -31.07
CA TYR A 182 -15.32 29.00 -31.01
C TYR A 182 -16.08 29.49 -29.77
N VAL A 183 -15.33 30.27 -28.99
CA VAL A 183 -15.68 31.10 -27.82
C VAL A 183 -17.18 31.36 -27.67
N ALA A 184 -17.70 31.05 -26.49
CA ALA A 184 -19.08 31.33 -26.12
C ALA A 184 -19.40 32.82 -26.26
N TYR A 185 -20.25 33.17 -27.21
CA TYR A 185 -20.96 34.44 -27.24
C TYR A 185 -21.93 34.45 -26.06
N ARG A 186 -22.31 35.62 -25.54
CA ARG A 186 -23.38 35.69 -24.54
C ARG A 186 -24.66 36.12 -25.22
N CYS A 187 -25.78 35.53 -24.81
CA CYS A 187 -27.09 36.00 -25.23
C CYS A 187 -27.24 37.48 -24.83
N PRO A 188 -27.62 38.38 -25.75
CA PRO A 188 -27.77 39.81 -25.43
C PRO A 188 -28.94 40.08 -24.47
N VAL A 189 -29.86 39.13 -24.32
CA VAL A 189 -31.05 39.28 -23.47
C VAL A 189 -30.82 38.75 -22.06
N CYS A 190 -30.27 37.54 -21.89
CA CYS A 190 -30.14 36.90 -20.58
C CYS A 190 -28.69 36.61 -20.14
N GLY A 191 -27.69 36.93 -20.97
CA GLY A 191 -26.28 36.70 -20.66
C GLY A 191 -25.81 35.25 -20.74
N TYR A 192 -26.70 34.30 -21.06
CA TYR A 192 -26.35 32.88 -21.15
C TYR A 192 -25.32 32.60 -22.26
N PRO A 193 -24.30 31.75 -22.02
CA PRO A 193 -23.30 31.39 -23.02
C PRO A 193 -23.92 30.58 -24.18
N ILE A 194 -23.74 31.07 -25.40
CA ILE A 194 -24.26 30.52 -26.65
C ILE A 194 -23.13 30.38 -27.68
N THR A 195 -23.25 29.42 -28.58
CA THR A 195 -22.40 29.29 -29.77
C THR A 195 -23.06 29.91 -31.00
N ARG A 196 -22.29 30.22 -32.06
CA ARG A 196 -22.83 30.82 -33.30
C ARG A 196 -23.89 29.97 -34.02
N LYS A 197 -24.04 28.70 -33.66
CA LYS A 197 -24.99 27.78 -34.31
C LYS A 197 -26.43 27.90 -33.79
N TYR A 198 -26.65 28.63 -32.69
CA TYR A 198 -27.99 28.77 -32.13
C TYR A 198 -28.76 29.90 -32.82
N LEU A 199 -29.94 29.58 -33.36
CA LEU A 199 -30.91 30.56 -33.88
C LEU A 199 -31.75 31.20 -32.76
N TYR A 200 -31.95 30.47 -31.67
CA TYR A 200 -32.68 30.89 -30.47
C TYR A 200 -31.88 30.53 -29.22
N CYS A 201 -31.93 31.38 -28.19
CA CYS A 201 -31.28 31.11 -26.92
C CYS A 201 -31.98 29.94 -26.20
N PRO A 202 -31.25 28.88 -25.79
CA PRO A 202 -31.85 27.75 -25.09
C PRO A 202 -32.33 28.10 -23.68
N ASN A 203 -31.90 29.24 -23.11
CA ASN A 203 -32.25 29.64 -21.75
C ASN A 203 -33.49 30.55 -21.71
N CYS A 204 -33.57 31.57 -22.59
CA CYS A 204 -34.68 32.54 -22.55
C CYS A 204 -35.57 32.54 -23.80
N GLY A 205 -35.29 31.67 -24.79
CA GLY A 205 -36.07 31.59 -26.03
C GLY A 205 -35.88 32.77 -27.00
N SER A 206 -35.09 33.79 -26.66
CA SER A 206 -34.90 34.95 -27.53
C SER A 206 -34.17 34.57 -28.82
N ARG A 207 -34.62 35.09 -29.97
CA ARG A 207 -33.93 34.92 -31.25
C ARG A 207 -32.55 35.58 -31.23
N ILE A 208 -31.53 34.90 -31.75
CA ILE A 208 -30.16 35.41 -31.78
C ILE A 208 -29.96 36.22 -33.09
N PRO A 209 -29.45 37.48 -33.01
CA PRO A 209 -29.18 38.32 -34.17
C PRO A 209 -28.24 37.65 -35.19
N ARG A 210 -28.50 37.85 -36.49
CA ARG A 210 -27.72 37.24 -37.59
C ARG A 210 -26.23 37.62 -37.56
N GLU A 211 -25.91 38.81 -37.05
CA GLU A 211 -24.53 39.29 -36.86
C GLU A 211 -23.69 38.37 -35.95
N ILE A 212 -24.34 37.62 -35.05
CA ILE A 212 -23.71 36.69 -34.12
C ILE A 212 -23.66 35.26 -34.71
N THR A 213 -24.62 34.88 -35.55
CA THR A 213 -24.72 33.52 -36.12
C THR A 213 -23.91 33.32 -37.40
N GLY A 214 -23.51 34.41 -38.08
CA GLY A 214 -22.89 34.35 -39.40
C GLY A 214 -23.92 34.30 -40.52
#